data_AF-A0A264VVL2-F1
#
_entry.id   AF-A0A264VVL2-F1
#
_cell.length_a   1.000
_cell.length_b   1.000
_cell.length_c   1.000
_cell.angle_alpha   90.00
_cell.angle_beta   90.00
_cell.angle_gamma   90.00
#
_symmetry.space_group_name_H-M   'P 1'
#
loop_
_entity.id
_entity.type
_entity.pdbx_description
1 polymer ?
#
loop_
_entity_poly.entity_id
_entity_poly.type
_entity_poly.pdbx_seq_one_letter_code
_entity_poly.pdbx_strand_id
1 'polypeptide(L)'
;MTNTQLLLLATNNIRNNVDLSHSQESYVYQFYYANVVGHFDSIQNFLTVFKQQTSAILDASQQLAEQRQQIYSTVEYYLEIAEKRYIERKKILGN
;
A
#
# COMPACT_ATOMS: atom_id res chain seq x y z
N MET A 1 6.79 -5.11 7.17
CA MET A 1 5.91 -5.38 6.03
C MET A 1 6.75 -5.22 4.75
N THR A 2 6.64 -6.14 3.78
CA THR A 2 7.28 -6.07 2.45
C THR A 2 6.26 -5.72 1.36
N ASN A 3 6.70 -5.48 0.12
CA ASN A 3 5.80 -5.24 -1.02
C ASN A 3 4.81 -6.40 -1.23
N THR A 4 5.28 -7.65 -1.12
CA THR A 4 4.42 -8.83 -1.17
C THR A 4 3.41 -8.85 -0.03
N GLN A 5 3.82 -8.50 1.20
CA GLN A 5 2.89 -8.47 2.33
C GLN A 5 1.84 -7.37 2.20
N LEU A 6 2.19 -6.21 1.64
CA LEU A 6 1.24 -5.13 1.33
C LEU A 6 0.24 -5.56 0.23
N LEU A 7 0.72 -6.27 -0.80
CA LEU A 7 -0.13 -6.83 -1.85
C LEU A 7 -1.12 -7.87 -1.29
N LEU A 8 -0.64 -8.79 -0.46
CA LEU A 8 -1.45 -9.82 0.18
C LEU A 8 -2.49 -9.21 1.13
N LEU A 9 -2.12 -8.14 1.85
CA LEU A 9 -3.05 -7.39 2.68
C LEU A 9 -4.22 -6.84 1.87
N ALA A 10 -3.96 -6.14 0.77
CA ALA A 10 -5.01 -5.61 -0.12
C ALA A 10 -5.89 -6.72 -0.70
N THR A 11 -5.26 -7.80 -1.16
CA THR A 11 -5.97 -8.97 -1.71
C THR A 11 -6.91 -9.60 -0.69
N ASN A 12 -6.44 -9.80 0.55
CA ASN A 12 -7.24 -10.38 1.63
C ASN A 12 -8.39 -9.45 2.05
N ASN A 13 -8.14 -8.16 2.14
CA ASN A 13 -9.16 -7.19 2.52
C ASN A 13 -10.27 -7.08 1.45
N ILE A 14 -9.92 -7.07 0.16
CA ILE A 14 -10.88 -7.16 -0.95
C ILE A 14 -11.70 -8.45 -0.85
N ARG A 15 -11.03 -9.60 -0.69
CA ARG A 15 -11.71 -10.90 -0.59
C ARG A 15 -12.69 -10.98 0.58
N ASN A 16 -12.33 -10.40 1.72
CA ASN A 16 -13.16 -10.41 2.92
C ASN A 16 -14.16 -9.24 2.96
N ASN A 17 -14.12 -8.33 1.97
CA ASN A 17 -14.92 -7.11 1.92
C ASN A 17 -14.80 -6.29 3.23
N VAL A 18 -13.55 -6.05 3.66
CA VAL A 18 -13.24 -5.30 4.88
C VAL A 18 -12.32 -4.12 4.57
N ASP A 19 -12.51 -3.03 5.32
CA ASP A 19 -11.60 -1.90 5.32
C ASP A 19 -10.31 -2.19 6.10
N LEU A 20 -9.36 -1.28 5.97
CA LEU A 20 -8.11 -1.32 6.72
C LEU A 20 -8.40 -1.15 8.21
N SER A 21 -8.10 -2.16 9.03
CA SER A 21 -8.25 -2.04 10.49
C SER A 21 -7.18 -1.12 11.08
N HIS A 22 -7.39 -0.61 12.30
CA HIS A 22 -6.40 0.26 12.97
C HIS A 22 -5.00 -0.38 13.13
N SER A 23 -4.93 -1.70 13.32
CA SER A 23 -3.64 -2.40 13.39
C SER A 23 -2.99 -2.49 12.00
N GLN A 24 -3.77 -2.75 10.96
CA GLN A 24 -3.31 -2.74 9.57
C GLN A 24 -2.84 -1.34 9.15
N GLU A 25 -3.59 -0.28 9.46
CA GLU A 25 -3.18 1.12 9.25
C GLU A 25 -1.81 1.43 9.87
N SER A 26 -1.55 0.90 11.07
CA SER A 26 -0.27 1.10 11.75
C SER A 26 0.89 0.38 11.04
N TYR A 27 0.65 -0.83 10.52
CA TYR A 27 1.65 -1.53 9.72
C TYR A 27 1.89 -0.87 8.36
N VAL A 28 0.84 -0.39 7.70
CA VAL A 28 0.97 0.35 6.44
C VAL A 28 1.71 1.67 6.67
N TYR A 29 1.45 2.37 7.78
CA TYR A 29 2.19 3.58 8.13
C TYR A 29 3.68 3.31 8.33
N GLN A 30 4.04 2.25 9.05
CA GLN A 30 5.44 1.84 9.22
C GLN A 30 6.08 1.48 7.88
N PHE A 31 5.33 0.77 7.02
CA PHE A 31 5.78 0.44 5.66
C PHE A 31 6.07 1.71 4.84
N TYR A 32 5.13 2.65 4.81
CA TYR A 32 5.23 3.92 4.10
C TYR A 32 6.43 4.73 4.59
N TYR A 33 6.61 4.84 5.91
CA TYR A 33 7.71 5.58 6.51
C TYR A 33 9.08 4.97 6.17
N ALA A 34 9.17 3.64 6.13
CA ALA A 34 10.45 2.96 5.88
C ALA A 34 10.82 2.83 4.40
N ASN A 35 9.84 2.77 3.49
CA ASN A 35 10.09 2.37 2.09
C ASN A 35 9.63 3.40 1.05
N VAL A 36 8.77 4.35 1.43
CA VAL A 36 8.17 5.30 0.48
C VAL A 36 8.73 6.69 0.72
N VAL A 37 8.50 7.23 1.92
CA VAL A 37 8.93 8.60 2.22
C VAL A 37 10.46 8.70 2.24
N GLY A 38 10.98 9.76 1.63
CA GLY A 38 12.42 9.99 1.50
C GLY A 38 13.12 9.14 0.44
N HIS A 39 12.43 8.16 -0.16
CA HIS A 39 12.95 7.29 -1.22
C HIS A 39 12.28 7.53 -2.57
N PHE A 40 11.05 8.03 -2.55
CA PHE A 40 10.26 8.36 -3.74
C PHE A 40 9.65 9.75 -3.60
N ASP A 41 9.58 10.49 -4.71
CA ASP A 41 8.95 11.82 -4.74
C ASP A 41 7.43 11.77 -4.55
N SER A 42 6.80 10.63 -4.86
CA SER A 42 5.36 10.44 -4.76
C SER A 42 4.97 8.97 -4.62
N ILE A 43 3.75 8.72 -4.12
CA ILE A 43 3.13 7.39 -4.11
C ILE A 43 3.07 6.79 -5.53
N GLN A 44 2.85 7.61 -6.57
CA GLN A 44 2.79 7.14 -7.96
C GLN A 44 4.13 6.58 -8.45
N ASN A 45 5.23 7.25 -8.10
CA ASN A 45 6.58 6.78 -8.45
C ASN A 45 6.86 5.44 -7.76
N PHE A 46 6.50 5.31 -6.48
CA PHE A 46 6.58 4.04 -5.76
C PHE A 46 5.69 2.95 -6.41
N LEU A 47 4.43 3.26 -6.74
CA LEU A 47 3.49 2.30 -7.31
C LEU A 47 3.97 1.74 -8.65
N THR A 48 4.70 2.53 -9.44
CA THR A 48 5.32 2.03 -10.68
C THR A 48 6.30 0.89 -10.39
N VAL A 49 7.18 1.06 -9.41
CA VAL A 49 8.13 0.02 -8.99
C VAL A 49 7.42 -1.14 -8.31
N PHE A 50 6.45 -0.86 -7.43
CA PHE A 50 5.65 -1.86 -6.75
C PHE A 50 4.94 -2.80 -7.74
N LYS A 51 4.32 -2.25 -8.78
CA LYS A 51 3.64 -3.01 -9.84
C LYS A 51 4.60 -3.93 -10.57
N GLN A 52 5.80 -3.45 -10.93
CA GLN A 52 6.83 -4.26 -11.59
C GLN A 52 7.28 -5.44 -10.71
N GLN A 53 7.39 -5.23 -9.40
CA GLN A 53 7.85 -6.27 -8.47
C GLN A 53 6.76 -7.29 -8.08
N THR A 54 5.48 -6.94 -8.26
CA THR A 54 4.36 -7.75 -7.77
C THR A 54 3.50 -8.35 -8.89
N SER A 55 3.65 -7.91 -10.13
CA SER A 55 2.82 -8.36 -11.26
C SER A 55 2.79 -9.88 -11.41
N ALA A 56 3.96 -10.53 -11.31
CA ALA A 56 4.08 -11.98 -11.43
C ALA A 56 3.26 -12.75 -10.37
N ILE A 57 3.05 -12.17 -9.19
CA ILE A 57 2.22 -12.79 -8.13
C ILE A 57 0.74 -12.75 -8.51
N LEU A 58 0.29 -11.64 -9.11
CA LEU A 58 -1.09 -11.50 -9.57
C LEU A 58 -1.35 -12.36 -10.80
N ASP A 59 -0.35 -12.50 -11.69
CA ASP A 59 -0.43 -13.34 -12.88
C ASP A 59 -0.50 -14.85 -12.58
N ALA A 60 -0.10 -15.27 -11.38
CA ALA A 60 -0.19 -16.66 -10.96
C ALA A 60 -1.63 -17.15 -10.69
N SER A 61 -2.61 -16.25 -10.64
CA SER A 61 -4.03 -16.59 -10.42
C SER A 61 -4.91 -15.77 -11.36
N GLN A 62 -5.76 -16.45 -12.13
CA GLN A 62 -6.71 -15.78 -13.03
C GLN A 62 -7.59 -14.78 -12.28
N GLN A 63 -8.09 -15.15 -11.09
CA GLN A 63 -8.90 -14.27 -10.26
C GLN A 63 -8.13 -13.01 -9.84
N LEU A 64 -6.86 -13.14 -9.45
CA LEU A 64 -6.03 -12.01 -9.04
C LEU A 64 -5.64 -11.13 -10.23
N ALA A 65 -5.41 -11.73 -11.40
CA ALA A 65 -5.14 -11.02 -12.63
C ALA A 65 -6.35 -10.16 -13.04
N GLU A 66 -7.57 -10.68 -12.94
CA GLU A 66 -8.82 -9.95 -13.22
C GLU A 66 -9.05 -8.80 -12.21
N GLN A 67 -8.69 -9.00 -10.94
CA GLN A 67 -8.82 -7.98 -9.89
C GLN A 67 -7.62 -7.02 -9.79
N ARG A 68 -6.62 -7.15 -10.67
CA ARG A 68 -5.34 -6.41 -10.59
C ARG A 68 -5.50 -4.92 -10.36
N GLN A 69 -6.36 -4.28 -11.15
CA GLN A 69 -6.56 -2.83 -11.05
C GLN A 69 -7.15 -2.45 -9.69
N GLN A 70 -8.15 -3.19 -9.22
CA GLN A 70 -8.74 -2.98 -7.90
C GLN A 70 -7.70 -3.17 -6.80
N ILE A 71 -6.90 -4.23 -6.85
CA ILE A 71 -5.84 -4.50 -5.87
C ILE A 71 -4.85 -3.33 -5.81
N TYR A 72 -4.38 -2.82 -6.94
CA TYR A 72 -3.43 -1.71 -6.96
C TYR A 72 -4.05 -0.39 -6.48
N SER A 73 -5.30 -0.10 -6.83
CA SER A 73 -6.01 1.07 -6.29
C SER A 73 -6.25 0.95 -4.77
N THR A 74 -6.47 -0.26 -4.25
CA THR A 74 -6.56 -0.48 -2.81
C THR A 74 -5.22 -0.27 -2.11
N VAL A 75 -4.11 -0.72 -2.70
CA VAL A 75 -2.76 -0.44 -2.18
C VAL A 75 -2.47 1.06 -2.17
N GLU A 76 -2.79 1.76 -3.26
CA GLU A 76 -2.66 3.21 -3.36
C GLU A 76 -3.43 3.93 -2.24
N TYR A 77 -4.70 3.59 -2.06
CA TYR A 77 -5.54 4.11 -0.99
C TYR A 77 -4.92 3.91 0.41
N TYR A 78 -4.35 2.73 0.68
CA TYR A 78 -3.69 2.46 1.96
C TYR A 78 -2.46 3.37 2.16
N LEU A 79 -1.70 3.63 1.10
CA LEU A 79 -0.55 4.53 1.16
C LEU A 79 -0.97 5.99 1.34
N GLU A 80 -2.08 6.42 0.75
CA GLU A 80 -2.64 7.77 0.96
C GLU A 80 -3.07 8.00 2.42
N ILE A 81 -3.65 6.99 3.08
CA ILE A 81 -3.96 7.08 4.52
C ILE A 81 -2.67 7.26 5.32
N ALA A 82 -1.63 6.49 5.01
CA ALA A 82 -0.34 6.59 5.69
C ALA A 82 0.35 7.93 5.45
N GLU A 83 0.28 8.47 4.23
CA GLU A 83 0.82 9.78 3.86
C GLU A 83 0.11 10.91 4.63
N LYS A 84 -1.23 10.91 4.67
CA LYS A 84 -2.00 11.88 5.47
C LYS A 84 -1.55 11.87 6.94
N ARG A 85 -1.47 10.69 7.54
CA ARG A 85 -1.00 10.51 8.92
C ARG A 85 0.45 10.99 9.11
N TYR A 86 1.31 10.79 8.13
CA TYR A 86 2.70 11.26 8.16
C TYR A 86 2.78 12.80 8.14
N ILE A 87 2.04 13.44 7.24
CA ILE A 87 1.97 14.90 7.13
C ILE A 87 1.41 15.51 8.42
N GLU A 88 0.35 14.95 8.98
CA GLU A 88 -0.23 15.40 10.25
C GLU A 88 0.77 15.32 11.40
N ARG A 89 1.50 14.20 11.51
CA ARG A 89 2.54 14.04 12.54
C ARG A 89 3.68 15.05 12.39
N LYS A 90 4.12 15.35 11.16
CA LYS A 90 5.13 16.39 10.92
C LYS A 90 4.69 17.76 11.42
N LYS A 91 3.45 18.15 11.10
CA LYS A 91 2.84 19.41 11.57
C LYS A 91 2.84 19.53 13.10
N ILE A 92 2.50 18.44 13.81
CA ILE A 92 2.47 18.42 15.29
C ILE A 92 3.88 18.53 15.88
N LEU A 93 4.87 17.89 15.25
CA LEU A 93 6.25 17.84 15.74
C LEU A 93 7.08 19.08 15.39
N GLY A 94 6.50 20.07 14.71
CA GLY A 94 7.18 21.33 14.37
C GLY A 94 8.30 21.18 13.34
N ASN A 95 8.28 20.12 12.52
CA ASN A 95 9.24 19.86 11.44
C ASN A 95 8.59 19.93 10.06
#